data_AF-A0A1Q6GYY8-F1
#
_entry.id   AF-A0A1Q6GYY8-F1
#
_cell.length_a   1.000
_cell.length_b   1.000
_cell.length_c   1.000
_cell.angle_alpha   90.00
_cell.angle_beta   90.00
_cell.angle_gamma   90.00
#
_symmetry.space_group_name_H-M   'P 1'
#
loop_
_entity.id
_entity.type
_entity.pdbx_description
1 polymer ?
#
loop_
_entity_poly.entity_id
_entity_poly.type
_entity_poly.pdbx_seq_one_letter_code
_entity_poly.pdbx_strand_id
1 'polypeptide(L)'
;MLFFRYMFRRFLMLVLIAAPAASAFAQTGFIERVQEPVKGKGTVTINQDQRLTNIINGLGLPEVSTQSTDAETSNVQPGIQSGKKVKARGYRIQVYWGGSQRIDQTKAMNAGNKVTSIFPELEAYTSFESPHWRCRVGDFVSRQDAVEYLAKMREANLGSGAMIVRSEIFVYQ
;
A
#
# COMPACT_ATOMS: atom_id res chain seq x y z
N MET A 1 -65.86 38.14 6.43
CA MET A 1 -64.82 37.16 6.82
C MET A 1 -64.23 36.34 5.65
N LEU A 2 -64.32 36.82 4.38
CA LEU A 2 -63.66 36.17 3.22
C LEU A 2 -62.45 36.96 2.66
N PHE A 3 -62.37 38.27 2.92
CA PHE A 3 -61.30 39.13 2.40
C PHE A 3 -59.94 38.97 3.13
N PHE A 4 -59.96 38.68 4.44
CA PHE A 4 -58.72 38.47 5.23
C PHE A 4 -57.98 37.18 4.84
N ARG A 5 -58.71 36.16 4.38
CA ARG A 5 -58.16 34.88 3.89
C ARG A 5 -57.50 35.01 2.51
N TYR A 6 -57.85 36.04 1.75
CA TYR A 6 -57.33 36.27 0.39
C TYR A 6 -56.06 37.13 0.40
N MET A 7 -55.94 38.05 1.35
CA MET A 7 -54.70 38.85 1.56
C MET A 7 -53.54 37.98 2.05
N PHE A 8 -53.80 36.96 2.89
CA PHE A 8 -52.78 36.02 3.36
C PHE A 8 -52.32 35.04 2.25
N ARG A 9 -53.22 34.62 1.35
CA ARG A 9 -52.89 33.76 0.19
C ARG A 9 -52.13 34.50 -0.92
N ARG A 10 -52.30 35.82 -1.06
CA ARG A 10 -51.53 36.66 -1.99
C ARG A 10 -50.12 36.98 -1.47
N PHE A 11 -49.97 37.15 -0.15
CA PHE A 11 -48.66 37.28 0.50
C PHE A 11 -47.84 35.98 0.39
N LEU A 12 -48.50 34.82 0.46
CA LEU A 12 -47.87 33.51 0.28
C LEU A 12 -47.39 33.23 -1.17
N MET A 13 -47.95 33.91 -2.17
CA MET A 13 -47.57 33.75 -3.58
C MET A 13 -46.51 34.74 -4.07
N LEU A 14 -46.19 35.79 -3.29
CA LEU A 14 -45.14 36.77 -3.61
C LEU A 14 -43.75 36.39 -3.05
N VAL A 15 -43.63 35.32 -2.27
CA VAL A 15 -42.35 34.74 -1.81
C VAL A 15 -41.79 33.72 -2.84
N LEU A 16 -42.53 33.44 -3.92
CA LEU A 16 -42.16 32.46 -4.96
C LEU A 16 -41.34 33.05 -6.13
N ILE A 17 -40.81 34.26 -6.00
CA ILE A 17 -39.89 34.86 -7.00
C ILE A 17 -38.73 35.54 -6.26
N ALA A 18 -37.79 34.72 -5.78
CA ALA A 18 -36.45 35.17 -5.44
C ALA A 18 -35.48 33.98 -5.60
N ALA A 19 -35.10 33.72 -6.85
CA ALA A 19 -33.94 32.90 -7.15
C ALA A 19 -32.67 33.68 -6.79
N PRO A 20 -31.67 33.00 -6.19
CA PRO A 20 -30.32 33.16 -6.68
C PRO A 20 -29.66 31.81 -7.00
N ALA A 21 -29.03 31.83 -8.18
CA ALA A 21 -27.77 31.20 -8.56
C ALA A 21 -27.50 29.72 -8.22
N ALA A 22 -27.34 28.96 -9.30
CA ALA A 22 -26.53 27.76 -9.47
C ALA A 22 -25.67 27.35 -8.26
N SER A 23 -26.04 26.21 -7.67
CA SER A 23 -25.07 25.34 -7.02
C SER A 23 -25.24 23.93 -7.59
N ALA A 24 -24.49 23.68 -8.66
CA ALA A 24 -24.22 22.33 -9.12
C ALA A 24 -23.28 21.68 -8.09
N PHE A 25 -23.86 20.91 -7.16
CA PHE A 25 -23.08 19.99 -6.34
C PHE A 25 -23.46 18.57 -6.69
N ALA A 26 -22.60 18.01 -7.54
CA ALA A 26 -22.06 16.66 -7.56
C ALA A 26 -22.99 15.48 -7.21
N GLN A 27 -22.97 14.52 -8.14
CA GLN A 27 -23.46 13.15 -8.01
C GLN A 27 -23.22 12.58 -6.60
N THR A 28 -24.32 12.30 -5.90
CA THR A 28 -24.32 11.64 -4.59
C THR A 28 -23.92 10.18 -4.75
N GLY A 29 -22.60 9.95 -4.68
CA GLY A 29 -22.00 8.63 -4.65
C GLY A 29 -22.36 7.87 -3.36
N PHE A 30 -22.39 6.56 -3.50
CA PHE A 30 -22.74 5.48 -2.57
C PHE A 30 -22.02 5.45 -1.18
N ILE A 31 -21.34 6.52 -0.74
CA ILE A 31 -20.48 6.53 0.47
C ILE A 31 -21.12 7.27 1.66
N GLU A 32 -22.45 7.37 1.71
CA GLU A 32 -23.14 8.00 2.85
C GLU A 32 -24.19 7.08 3.48
N ARG A 33 -23.83 5.79 3.59
CA ARG A 33 -24.62 4.82 4.35
C ARG A 33 -23.80 3.73 5.04
N VAL A 34 -22.54 4.01 5.38
CA VAL A 34 -21.72 3.15 6.24
C VAL A 34 -20.90 3.98 7.23
N GLN A 35 -21.53 4.97 7.85
CA GLN A 35 -21.06 5.53 9.12
C GLN A 35 -22.15 5.32 10.16
N GLU A 36 -22.30 4.07 10.58
CA GLU A 36 -22.76 3.79 11.92
C GLU A 36 -21.62 3.04 12.65
N PRO A 37 -21.05 3.60 13.73
CA PRO A 37 -19.94 3.00 14.43
C PRO A 37 -20.43 1.79 15.25
N VAL A 38 -20.30 0.58 14.70
CA VAL A 38 -20.57 -0.65 15.45
C VAL A 38 -19.35 -1.03 16.28
N LYS A 39 -19.51 -1.00 17.61
CA LYS A 39 -18.46 -1.32 18.59
C LYS A 39 -17.99 -2.78 18.40
N GLY A 40 -16.75 -2.99 17.97
CA GLY A 40 -16.11 -4.32 17.96
C GLY A 40 -15.65 -4.88 16.59
N LYS A 41 -15.48 -4.07 15.55
CA LYS A 41 -14.86 -4.50 14.28
C LYS A 41 -13.79 -3.48 13.84
N GLY A 42 -12.59 -3.97 13.51
CA GLY A 42 -11.43 -3.15 13.18
C GLY A 42 -11.58 -2.45 11.83
N THR A 43 -11.25 -1.17 11.78
CA THR A 43 -11.19 -0.37 10.56
C THR A 43 -10.03 -0.85 9.68
N VAL A 44 -10.35 -1.42 8.52
CA VAL A 44 -9.37 -1.81 7.51
C VAL A 44 -9.24 -0.64 6.52
N THR A 45 -8.22 0.20 6.70
CA THR A 45 -7.88 1.25 5.73
C THR A 45 -6.96 0.67 4.68
N ILE A 46 -7.46 0.55 3.45
CA ILE A 46 -6.71 0.11 2.27
C ILE A 46 -6.19 1.37 1.57
N ASN A 47 -4.88 1.58 1.61
CA ASN A 47 -4.21 2.62 0.83
C ASN A 47 -3.89 2.00 -0.54
N GLN A 48 -4.69 2.33 -1.55
CA GLN A 48 -4.52 1.86 -2.92
C GLN A 48 -4.26 3.03 -3.86
N ASP A 49 -3.29 2.79 -4.73
CA ASP A 49 -2.70 3.73 -5.68
C ASP A 49 -3.73 4.11 -6.75
N GLN A 50 -3.72 5.39 -7.18
CA GLN A 50 -4.77 5.99 -8.03
C GLN A 50 -4.91 5.40 -9.46
N ARG A 51 -4.20 4.34 -9.81
CA ARG A 51 -4.37 3.63 -11.09
C ARG A 51 -5.63 2.78 -11.16
N LEU A 52 -6.19 2.38 -10.01
CA LEU A 52 -7.41 1.56 -9.97
C LEU A 52 -8.69 2.34 -10.26
N THR A 53 -8.68 3.68 -10.22
CA THR A 53 -9.89 4.50 -10.36
C THR A 53 -10.48 4.46 -11.78
N ASN A 54 -9.67 4.19 -12.79
CA ASN A 54 -10.11 4.24 -14.20
C ASN A 54 -10.73 2.93 -14.71
N ILE A 55 -10.62 1.83 -13.95
CA ILE A 55 -11.17 0.52 -14.34
C ILE A 55 -12.63 0.35 -13.86
N ILE A 56 -13.05 1.15 -12.87
CA ILE A 56 -14.39 1.07 -12.24
C ILE A 56 -15.42 1.88 -13.02
N ASN A 57 -14.98 2.81 -13.89
CA ASN A 57 -15.84 3.76 -14.61
C ASN A 57 -16.35 3.27 -15.98
N GLY A 58 -16.20 1.98 -16.31
CA GLY A 58 -17.02 1.33 -17.35
C GLY A 58 -16.92 1.90 -18.77
N LEU A 59 -15.73 2.28 -19.25
CA LEU A 59 -15.52 2.61 -20.67
C LEU A 59 -14.78 1.44 -21.36
N GLY A 60 -15.44 0.86 -22.36
CA GLY A 60 -15.06 -0.40 -23.00
C GLY A 60 -13.73 -0.38 -23.79
N LEU A 61 -13.08 -1.54 -23.71
CA LEU A 61 -12.12 -2.24 -24.58
C LEU A 61 -11.63 -1.56 -25.87
N PRO A 62 -10.35 -1.82 -26.24
CA PRO A 62 -10.14 -2.99 -27.09
C PRO A 62 -9.25 -4.05 -26.45
N GLU A 63 -9.67 -5.29 -26.72
CA GLU A 63 -9.06 -6.57 -26.42
C GLU A 63 -7.68 -6.72 -27.08
N VAL A 64 -6.62 -6.93 -26.29
CA VAL A 64 -5.38 -7.58 -26.75
C VAL A 64 -4.94 -8.58 -25.69
N SER A 65 -4.70 -9.78 -26.17
CA SER A 65 -4.43 -11.01 -25.45
C SER A 65 -3.10 -11.02 -24.67
N THR A 66 -3.06 -11.94 -23.69
CA THR A 66 -1.90 -12.75 -23.29
C THR A 66 -1.19 -12.38 -21.97
N GLN A 67 -1.30 -13.33 -21.03
CA GLN A 67 -0.32 -13.77 -20.02
C GLN A 67 0.00 -12.87 -18.80
N SER A 68 -0.23 -13.48 -17.63
CA SER A 68 0.49 -13.41 -16.34
C SER A 68 1.55 -12.31 -16.19
N THR A 69 1.48 -11.53 -15.10
CA THR A 69 2.62 -11.23 -14.21
C THR A 69 2.14 -10.45 -12.98
N ASP A 70 2.53 -10.92 -11.81
CA ASP A 70 2.48 -10.22 -10.52
C ASP A 70 3.41 -8.97 -10.54
N ALA A 71 2.87 -7.79 -10.26
CA ALA A 71 3.59 -6.59 -9.80
C ALA A 71 2.55 -5.61 -9.21
N GLU A 72 2.79 -4.92 -8.09
CA GLU A 72 3.55 -3.67 -7.94
C GLU A 72 3.44 -3.26 -6.44
N THR A 73 4.18 -2.35 -5.81
CA THR A 73 5.47 -1.65 -5.99
C THR A 73 5.56 -0.75 -4.75
N SER A 74 6.72 -0.59 -4.13
CA SER A 74 6.99 0.61 -3.30
C SER A 74 8.31 1.20 -3.73
N ASN A 75 8.18 2.40 -4.26
CA ASN A 75 9.17 3.20 -4.96
C ASN A 75 10.07 3.94 -3.96
N VAL A 76 11.37 3.60 -3.94
CA VAL A 76 12.44 4.53 -3.60
C VAL A 76 13.56 4.30 -4.62
N GLN A 77 13.78 5.27 -5.50
CA GLN A 77 14.88 5.28 -6.46
C GLN A 77 16.21 5.55 -5.72
N PRO A 78 17.25 4.74 -5.97
CA PRO A 78 18.44 5.30 -6.59
C PRO A 78 19.04 4.40 -7.68
N GLY A 79 19.50 5.00 -8.78
CA GLY A 79 20.39 4.37 -9.79
C GLY A 79 19.68 3.51 -10.84
N ILE A 80 19.62 4.01 -12.08
CA ILE A 80 19.16 3.23 -13.24
C ILE A 80 20.23 2.19 -13.60
N GLN A 81 20.11 1.00 -13.01
CA GLN A 81 20.80 -0.20 -13.51
C GLN A 81 20.03 -0.67 -14.74
N SER A 82 20.37 -0.15 -15.93
CA SER A 82 19.74 -0.48 -17.23
C SER A 82 20.15 -1.87 -17.76
N GLY A 83 20.18 -2.87 -16.87
CA GLY A 83 20.54 -4.25 -17.17
C GLY A 83 19.33 -5.19 -17.10
N LYS A 84 19.41 -6.32 -17.81
CA LYS A 84 18.39 -7.37 -17.71
C LYS A 84 18.44 -7.97 -16.30
N LYS A 85 17.32 -7.90 -15.56
CA LYS A 85 17.19 -8.51 -14.24
C LYS A 85 17.12 -10.03 -14.39
N VAL A 86 18.17 -10.74 -13.96
CA VAL A 86 18.25 -12.22 -14.02
C VAL A 86 18.25 -12.82 -12.61
N LYS A 87 17.68 -14.02 -12.46
CA LYS A 87 17.73 -14.77 -11.21
C LYS A 87 19.09 -15.44 -11.06
N ALA A 88 19.69 -15.34 -9.88
CA ALA A 88 20.92 -16.02 -9.53
C ALA A 88 20.82 -16.66 -8.14
N ARG A 89 21.70 -17.63 -7.87
CA ARG A 89 21.88 -18.17 -6.52
C ARG A 89 22.75 -17.19 -5.73
N GLY A 90 22.26 -16.76 -4.57
CA GLY A 90 22.98 -15.85 -3.70
C GLY A 90 22.55 -15.98 -2.25
N TYR A 91 22.65 -14.88 -1.53
CA TYR A 91 22.44 -14.79 -0.09
C TYR A 91 21.61 -13.56 0.25
N ARG A 92 20.77 -13.70 1.26
CA ARG A 92 20.09 -12.59 1.93
C ARG A 92 20.27 -12.71 3.44
N ILE A 93 20.14 -11.60 4.14
CA ILE A 93 20.17 -11.61 5.60
C ILE A 93 18.73 -11.68 6.10
N GLN A 94 18.37 -12.72 6.83
CA GLN A 94 17.08 -12.80 7.50
C GLN A 94 17.16 -12.01 8.81
N VAL A 95 16.31 -10.99 8.95
CA VAL A 95 16.29 -10.08 10.11
C VAL A 95 15.07 -10.30 11.01
N TYR A 96 14.08 -11.04 10.52
CA TYR A 96 12.92 -11.47 11.31
C TYR A 96 12.44 -12.86 10.90
N TRP A 97 11.99 -13.62 11.90
CA TRP A 97 11.24 -14.86 11.76
C TRP A 97 10.24 -14.97 12.92
N GLY A 98 8.97 -15.15 12.61
CA GLY A 98 7.91 -15.19 13.62
C GLY A 98 6.72 -16.05 13.19
N GLY A 99 5.67 -16.04 14.00
CA GLY A 99 4.48 -16.88 13.81
C GLY A 99 3.65 -16.53 12.57
N SER A 100 2.41 -17.03 12.52
CA SER A 100 1.49 -16.88 11.40
C SER A 100 0.56 -15.66 11.50
N GLN A 101 0.59 -14.92 12.61
CA GLN A 101 -0.43 -13.93 12.90
C GLN A 101 -0.14 -12.59 12.22
N ARG A 102 -1.17 -11.74 12.12
CA ARG A 102 -1.03 -10.37 11.60
C ARG A 102 0.00 -9.55 12.39
N ILE A 103 0.12 -9.79 13.70
CA ILE A 103 1.14 -9.14 14.52
C ILE A 103 2.56 -9.51 14.08
N ASP A 104 2.78 -10.74 13.62
CA ASP A 104 4.07 -11.19 13.11
C ASP A 104 4.38 -10.57 11.75
N GLN A 105 3.37 -10.36 10.91
CA GLN A 105 3.52 -9.59 9.67
C GLN A 105 3.99 -8.16 9.95
N THR A 106 3.36 -7.48 10.92
CA THR A 106 3.73 -6.11 11.29
C THR A 106 5.16 -6.07 11.87
N LYS A 107 5.54 -7.04 12.71
CA LYS A 107 6.91 -7.16 13.23
C LYS A 107 7.92 -7.40 12.10
N ALA A 108 7.61 -8.27 11.14
CA ALA A 108 8.45 -8.53 9.97
C ALA A 108 8.67 -7.26 9.14
N MET A 109 7.59 -6.52 8.85
CA MET A 109 7.66 -5.28 8.09
C MET A 109 8.45 -4.20 8.83
N ASN A 110 8.20 -4.03 10.14
CA ASN A 110 8.94 -3.08 10.96
C ASN A 110 10.43 -3.43 11.05
N ALA A 111 10.78 -4.71 11.12
CA ALA A 111 12.18 -5.15 11.10
C ALA A 111 12.86 -4.77 9.78
N GLY A 112 12.19 -4.99 8.65
CA GLY A 112 12.65 -4.53 7.33
C GLY A 112 12.85 -3.02 7.28
N ASN A 113 11.84 -2.25 7.68
CA ASN A 113 11.88 -0.78 7.69
C ASN A 113 13.00 -0.22 8.56
N LYS A 114 13.28 -0.85 9.71
CA LYS A 114 14.37 -0.46 10.60
C LYS A 114 15.74 -0.66 9.94
N VAL A 115 15.87 -1.70 9.12
CA VAL A 115 17.11 -1.97 8.38
C VAL A 115 17.24 -1.00 7.22
N THR A 116 16.20 -0.83 6.41
CA THR A 116 16.25 0.07 5.24
C THR A 116 16.35 1.54 5.63
N SER A 117 15.96 1.93 6.85
CA SER A 117 16.21 3.29 7.34
C SER A 117 17.69 3.58 7.61
N ILE A 118 18.50 2.55 7.91
CA ILE A 118 19.93 2.68 8.20
C ILE A 118 20.76 2.33 6.96
N PHE A 119 20.33 1.33 6.19
CA PHE A 119 20.96 0.85 4.96
C PHE A 119 19.96 0.98 3.80
N PRO A 120 19.72 2.21 3.30
CA PRO A 120 18.74 2.47 2.24
C PRO A 120 19.11 1.80 0.90
N GLU A 121 20.36 1.38 0.73
CA GLU A 121 20.83 0.59 -0.42
C GLU A 121 20.33 -0.86 -0.42
N LEU A 122 19.85 -1.37 0.72
CA LEU A 122 19.33 -2.72 0.84
C LEU A 122 17.81 -2.74 0.66
N GLU A 123 17.31 -3.63 -0.21
CA GLU A 123 15.88 -3.91 -0.30
C GLU A 123 15.42 -4.84 0.82
N ALA A 124 14.19 -4.67 1.33
CA ALA A 124 13.57 -5.55 2.30
C ALA A 124 12.44 -6.39 1.70
N TYR A 125 12.47 -7.69 1.94
CA TYR A 125 11.53 -8.68 1.44
C TYR A 125 10.78 -9.30 2.62
N THR A 126 9.55 -8.85 2.84
CA THR A 126 8.65 -9.47 3.82
C THR A 126 7.78 -10.50 3.12
N SER A 127 7.87 -11.76 3.55
CA SER A 127 7.12 -12.86 2.96
C SER A 127 6.52 -13.77 4.02
N PHE A 128 5.39 -14.40 3.67
CA PHE A 128 4.81 -15.48 4.45
C PHE A 128 5.21 -16.81 3.82
N GLU A 129 6.08 -17.54 4.51
CA GLU A 129 6.44 -18.91 4.15
C GLU A 129 5.84 -19.82 5.21
N SER A 130 4.69 -20.40 4.89
CA SER A 130 3.84 -21.14 5.83
C SER A 130 4.66 -22.07 6.74
N PRO A 131 4.45 -22.02 8.07
CA PRO A 131 3.47 -21.21 8.80
C PRO A 131 4.03 -19.88 9.34
N HIS A 132 5.12 -19.34 8.80
CA HIS A 132 5.88 -18.25 9.44
C HIS A 132 6.02 -17.00 8.57
N TRP A 133 5.90 -15.83 9.20
CA TRP A 133 6.35 -14.57 8.61
C TRP A 133 7.86 -14.43 8.69
N ARG A 134 8.48 -13.98 7.60
CA ARG A 134 9.92 -13.72 7.51
C ARG A 134 10.18 -12.36 6.89
N CYS A 135 11.28 -11.75 7.31
CA CYS A 135 11.83 -10.59 6.61
C CYS A 135 13.29 -10.87 6.27
N ARG A 136 13.62 -10.76 4.99
CA ARG A 136 14.99 -10.86 4.47
C ARG A 136 15.40 -9.54 3.84
N VAL A 137 16.68 -9.20 3.87
CA VAL A 137 17.20 -7.93 3.36
C VAL A 137 18.44 -8.14 2.50
N GLY A 138 18.59 -7.25 1.52
CA GLY A 138 19.69 -7.22 0.56
C GLY A 138 19.65 -8.36 -0.45
N ASP A 139 20.47 -8.24 -1.50
CA ASP A 139 20.72 -9.25 -2.52
C ASP A 139 22.24 -9.40 -2.68
N PHE A 140 22.84 -10.43 -2.08
CA PHE A 140 24.30 -10.61 -2.05
C PHE A 140 24.72 -11.83 -2.89
N VAL A 141 25.59 -11.61 -3.88
CA VAL A 141 26.16 -12.72 -4.68
C VAL A 141 27.20 -13.48 -3.85
N SER A 142 28.06 -12.74 -3.14
CA SER A 142 29.09 -13.29 -2.27
C SER A 142 28.59 -13.44 -0.84
N ARG A 143 28.92 -14.57 -0.20
CA ARG A 143 28.67 -14.77 1.23
C ARG A 143 29.49 -13.79 2.07
N GLN A 144 30.68 -13.40 1.60
CA GLN A 144 31.55 -12.49 2.33
C GLN A 144 30.90 -11.12 2.48
N ASP A 145 30.33 -10.58 1.40
CA ASP A 145 29.60 -9.30 1.42
C ASP A 145 28.42 -9.35 2.40
N ALA A 146 27.68 -10.47 2.41
CA ALA A 146 26.59 -10.68 3.36
C ALA A 146 27.09 -10.74 4.82
N VAL A 147 28.29 -11.28 5.08
CA VAL A 147 28.91 -11.29 6.42
C VAL A 147 29.29 -9.87 6.84
N GLU A 148 29.85 -9.07 5.95
CA GLU A 148 30.21 -7.68 6.23
C GLU A 148 28.99 -6.83 6.56
N TYR A 149 27.91 -6.95 5.78
CA TYR A 149 26.66 -6.26 6.09
C TYR A 149 26.01 -6.75 7.39
N LEU A 150 26.08 -8.05 7.68
CA LEU A 150 25.60 -8.57 8.95
C LEU A 150 26.40 -8.01 10.14
N ALA A 151 27.71 -7.82 10.00
CA ALA A 151 28.53 -7.16 11.02
C ALA A 151 28.10 -5.70 11.24
N LYS A 152 27.93 -4.93 10.15
CA LYS A 152 27.41 -3.55 10.20
C LYS A 152 26.03 -3.47 10.87
N MET A 153 25.13 -4.41 10.57
CA MET A 153 23.81 -4.49 11.21
C MET A 153 23.92 -4.74 12.72
N ARG A 154 24.84 -5.60 13.15
CA ARG A 154 25.06 -5.86 14.59
C ARG A 154 25.61 -4.63 15.31
N GLU A 155 26.56 -3.93 14.71
CA GLU A 155 27.09 -2.66 15.24
C GLU A 155 25.98 -1.59 15.39
N ALA A 156 25.05 -1.54 14.42
CA ALA A 156 23.89 -0.66 14.46
C ALA A 156 22.76 -1.13 15.39
N ASN A 157 22.95 -2.22 16.16
CA ASN A 157 21.91 -2.85 16.99
C ASN A 157 20.61 -3.16 16.20
N LEU A 158 20.79 -3.62 14.97
CA LEU A 158 19.73 -4.11 14.09
C LEU A 158 19.68 -5.63 14.10
N GLY A 159 18.47 -6.18 14.23
CA GLY A 159 18.21 -7.62 14.09
C GLY A 159 19.01 -8.49 15.06
N SER A 160 18.69 -8.42 16.37
CA SER A 160 19.22 -9.38 17.34
C SER A 160 18.74 -10.78 16.98
N GLY A 161 19.62 -11.61 16.39
CA GLY A 161 19.27 -12.89 15.77
C GLY A 161 19.26 -12.90 14.24
N ALA A 162 19.75 -11.85 13.58
CA ALA A 162 19.90 -11.84 12.13
C ALA A 162 20.88 -12.91 11.66
N MET A 163 20.54 -13.59 10.55
CA MET A 163 21.31 -14.71 10.01
C MET A 163 21.38 -14.68 8.49
N ILE A 164 22.47 -15.18 7.92
CA ILE A 164 22.63 -15.29 6.46
C ILE A 164 21.92 -16.54 5.98
N VAL A 165 21.09 -16.40 4.94
CA VAL A 165 20.31 -17.47 4.33
C VAL A 165 20.62 -17.51 2.84
N ARG A 166 20.79 -18.71 2.27
CA ARG A 166 20.88 -18.88 0.81
C ARG A 166 19.50 -18.63 0.21
N SER A 167 19.43 -17.82 -0.84
CA SER A 167 18.19 -17.64 -1.59
C SER A 167 18.45 -17.35 -3.05
N GLU A 168 17.40 -17.42 -3.85
CA GLU A 168 17.40 -16.76 -5.14
C GLU A 168 17.41 -15.24 -4.92
N ILE A 169 18.26 -14.55 -5.68
CA ILE A 169 18.38 -13.10 -5.71
C ILE A 169 18.27 -12.62 -7.15
N PHE A 170 18.05 -11.33 -7.34
CA PHE A 170 18.07 -10.74 -8.68
C PHE A 170 19.34 -9.94 -8.88
N VAL A 171 20.00 -10.17 -10.01
CA VAL A 171 21.23 -9.45 -10.40
C VAL A 171 20.96 -8.76 -11.73
N TYR A 172 21.47 -7.54 -11.88
CA TYR A 172 21.41 -6.80 -13.14
C TYR A 172 22.63 -7.18 -13.99
N GLN A 173 22.38 -7.60 -15.23
CA GLN A 173 23.39 -7.92 -16.25
C GLN A 173 23.34 -6.95 -17.42
#